data_AF-A0A1F4ZC96-F1
#
_entry.id   AF-A0A1F4ZC96-F1
#
_cell.length_a   1.000
_cell.length_b   1.000
_cell.length_c   1.000
_cell.angle_alpha   90.00
_cell.angle_beta   90.00
_cell.angle_gamma   90.00
#
_symmetry.space_group_name_H-M   'P 1'
#
loop_
_entity.id
_entity.type
_entity.pdbx_description
1 polymer ?
#
loop_
_entity_poly.entity_id
_entity_poly.type
_entity_poly.pdbx_seq_one_letter_code
_entity_poly.pdbx_strand_id
1 'polypeptide(L)'
;MEDTKNLEINISEFISNVVETSDLVAFGETKHGDHNQVFQLFTNNMSRFTGIFLETPVSLQSSIDNYLENEVFNERLEQMFAGAEREGKDIRTTFNLLLDCARVNGLKVVCIDSSKIETNEYFRQSPFGYYWLRGESRNEDMFTNVSSDFVLGKKWVLIGGSQHIKVGVHHRSGDFTLGKRLKDKVGNNFFSICLVKKESYGQIDFYSSNSQELQKILSGSDNQLIDESGNNYFDGYIVHS
;
A
#
# COMPACT_ATOMS: atom_id res chain seq x y z
N MET A 1 -33.31 17.00 -12.59
CA MET A 1 -32.22 16.70 -11.64
C MET A 1 -32.36 15.23 -11.35
N GLU A 2 -31.56 14.42 -12.03
CA GLU A 2 -31.54 12.98 -11.82
C GLU A 2 -30.92 12.70 -10.45
N ASP A 3 -31.62 11.87 -9.68
CA ASP A 3 -31.15 11.33 -8.41
C ASP A 3 -29.78 10.65 -8.63
N THR A 4 -28.74 11.22 -8.04
CA THR A 4 -27.49 10.52 -7.78
C THR A 4 -27.79 9.40 -6.78
N LYS A 5 -28.27 8.27 -7.30
CA LYS A 5 -28.27 7.01 -6.57
C LYS A 5 -26.82 6.79 -6.13
N ASN A 6 -26.59 6.82 -4.82
CA ASN A 6 -25.38 6.26 -4.22
C ASN A 6 -25.28 4.82 -4.71
N LEU A 7 -24.47 4.60 -5.74
CA LEU A 7 -24.08 3.27 -6.18
C LEU A 7 -23.18 2.73 -5.08
N GLU A 8 -23.76 2.01 -4.13
CA GLU A 8 -23.00 1.04 -3.33
C GLU A 8 -22.43 0.01 -4.30
N ILE A 9 -21.26 0.29 -4.88
CA ILE A 9 -20.48 -0.72 -5.58
C ILE A 9 -20.03 -1.70 -4.49
N ASN A 10 -19.98 -3.01 -4.76
CA ASN A 10 -19.40 -3.93 -3.80
C ASN A 10 -17.86 -3.72 -3.77
N ILE A 11 -17.17 -3.64 -2.61
CA ILE A 11 -15.67 -3.58 -2.53
C ILE A 11 -15.06 -4.65 -3.44
N SER A 12 -15.66 -5.84 -3.48
CA SER A 12 -15.21 -6.93 -4.35
C SER A 12 -15.35 -6.61 -5.83
N GLU A 13 -16.44 -5.94 -6.24
CA GLU A 13 -16.67 -5.51 -7.61
C GLU A 13 -15.74 -4.35 -8.00
N PHE A 14 -15.55 -3.37 -7.10
CA PHE A 14 -14.59 -2.28 -7.30
C PHE A 14 -13.17 -2.82 -7.49
N ILE A 15 -12.73 -3.69 -6.58
CA ILE A 15 -11.43 -4.37 -6.68
C ILE A 15 -11.34 -5.15 -7.99
N SER A 16 -12.37 -5.94 -8.34
CA SER A 16 -12.38 -6.69 -9.59
C SER A 16 -12.19 -5.78 -10.81
N ASN A 17 -12.92 -4.66 -10.88
CA ASN A 17 -12.84 -3.71 -11.99
C ASN A 17 -11.46 -3.04 -12.10
N VAL A 18 -10.86 -2.66 -10.97
CA VAL A 18 -9.51 -2.07 -10.94
C VAL A 18 -8.47 -3.11 -11.39
N VAL A 19 -8.60 -4.36 -10.97
CA VAL A 19 -7.71 -5.46 -11.36
C VAL A 19 -7.79 -5.78 -12.85
N GLU A 20 -8.98 -5.73 -13.46
CA GLU A 20 -9.13 -5.92 -14.90
C GLU A 20 -8.38 -4.82 -15.69
N THR A 21 -8.46 -3.57 -15.21
CA THR A 21 -8.02 -2.39 -15.97
C THR A 21 -6.59 -1.94 -15.67
N SER A 22 -5.98 -2.39 -14.58
CA SER A 22 -4.67 -1.92 -14.11
C SER A 22 -3.69 -3.07 -13.92
N ASP A 23 -2.42 -2.86 -14.23
CA ASP A 23 -1.37 -3.87 -14.02
C ASP A 23 -0.75 -3.80 -12.63
N LEU A 24 -0.77 -2.61 -12.02
CA LEU A 24 -0.32 -2.39 -10.65
C LEU A 24 -1.40 -1.69 -9.85
N VAL A 25 -1.90 -2.37 -8.82
CA VAL A 25 -2.88 -1.81 -7.87
C VAL A 25 -2.19 -1.61 -6.53
N ALA A 26 -2.10 -0.36 -6.06
CA ALA A 26 -1.48 -0.06 -4.78
C ALA A 26 -2.52 0.32 -3.72
N PHE A 27 -2.42 -0.29 -2.54
CA PHE A 27 -3.22 0.01 -1.37
C PHE A 27 -2.37 0.78 -0.36
N GLY A 28 -2.74 2.04 -0.15
CA GLY A 28 -2.17 2.95 0.83
C GLY A 28 -2.94 2.91 2.14
N GLU A 29 -2.38 2.28 3.17
CA GLU A 29 -2.94 2.21 4.51
C GLU A 29 -2.85 3.58 5.23
N THR A 30 -3.95 4.08 5.79
CA THR A 30 -3.89 5.27 6.67
C THR A 30 -3.31 4.91 8.03
N LYS A 31 -3.57 3.69 8.51
CA LYS A 31 -2.93 3.10 9.69
C LYS A 31 -2.61 1.63 9.43
N HIS A 32 -1.34 1.28 9.51
CA HIS A 32 -0.89 -0.09 9.28
C HIS A 32 -1.58 -1.08 10.22
N GLY A 33 -2.12 -2.16 9.65
CA GLY A 33 -2.76 -3.23 10.42
C GLY A 33 -4.25 -3.01 10.72
N ASP A 34 -4.83 -1.86 10.35
CA ASP A 34 -6.22 -1.54 10.67
C ASP A 34 -7.20 -1.91 9.53
N HIS A 35 -6.71 -2.39 8.39
CA HIS A 35 -7.50 -2.57 7.16
C HIS A 35 -7.77 -4.03 6.79
N ASN A 36 -7.68 -4.95 7.76
CA ASN A 36 -7.74 -6.41 7.55
C ASN A 36 -9.01 -6.89 6.84
N GLN A 37 -10.17 -6.28 7.08
CA GLN A 37 -11.41 -6.68 6.40
C GLN A 37 -11.39 -6.36 4.90
N VAL A 38 -10.73 -5.28 4.48
CA VAL A 38 -10.55 -4.96 3.06
C VAL A 38 -9.60 -5.96 2.43
N PHE A 39 -8.49 -6.29 3.12
CA PHE A 39 -7.57 -7.31 2.64
C PHE A 39 -8.22 -8.69 2.56
N GLN A 40 -9.12 -9.05 3.47
CA GLN A 40 -9.88 -10.30 3.40
C GLN A 40 -10.85 -10.35 2.20
N LEU A 41 -11.43 -9.22 1.79
CA LEU A 41 -12.23 -9.16 0.56
C LEU A 41 -11.32 -9.20 -0.69
N PHE A 42 -10.16 -8.57 -0.61
CA PHE A 42 -9.17 -8.54 -1.68
C PHE A 42 -8.58 -9.92 -1.98
N THR A 43 -8.33 -10.75 -0.95
CA THR A 43 -7.77 -12.10 -1.14
C THR A 43 -8.62 -13.01 -2.02
N ASN A 44 -9.93 -12.75 -2.16
CA ASN A 44 -10.80 -13.46 -3.12
C ASN A 44 -10.40 -13.25 -4.59
N ASN A 45 -9.66 -12.18 -4.90
CA ASN A 45 -9.20 -11.85 -6.24
C ASN A 45 -7.71 -12.18 -6.46
N MET A 46 -7.01 -12.64 -5.43
CA MET A 46 -5.54 -12.79 -5.45
C MET A 46 -5.02 -13.82 -6.45
N SER A 47 -5.84 -14.81 -6.83
CA SER A 47 -5.48 -15.79 -7.87
C SER A 47 -5.22 -15.17 -9.25
N ARG A 48 -5.64 -13.91 -9.46
CA ARG A 48 -5.39 -13.14 -10.69
C ARG A 48 -4.04 -12.43 -10.69
N PHE A 49 -3.39 -12.31 -9.54
CA PHE A 49 -2.13 -11.61 -9.39
C PHE A 49 -0.94 -12.53 -9.65
N THR A 50 0.19 -11.93 -10.04
CA THR A 50 1.49 -12.60 -10.21
C THR A 50 2.35 -12.43 -8.95
N GLY A 51 2.13 -11.35 -8.19
CA GLY A 51 2.89 -11.12 -6.96
C GLY A 51 2.41 -9.93 -6.15
N ILE A 52 2.97 -9.83 -4.96
CA ILE A 52 2.71 -8.83 -3.93
C ILE A 52 4.01 -8.07 -3.65
N PHE A 53 3.98 -6.75 -3.80
CA PHE A 53 4.96 -5.85 -3.22
C PHE A 53 4.50 -5.45 -1.82
N LEU A 54 5.36 -5.63 -0.82
CA LEU A 54 5.03 -5.35 0.57
C LEU A 54 6.01 -4.31 1.11
N GLU A 55 5.51 -3.23 1.72
CA GLU A 55 6.32 -2.24 2.45
C GLU A 55 6.93 -2.87 3.71
N THR A 56 7.90 -3.73 3.47
CA THR A 56 8.71 -4.45 4.46
C THR A 56 10.16 -4.27 4.04
N PRO A 57 11.08 -4.05 4.99
CA PRO A 57 12.50 -3.89 4.69
C PRO A 57 13.06 -5.05 3.86
N VAL A 58 13.81 -4.76 2.79
CA VAL A 58 14.49 -5.78 1.95
C VAL A 58 15.33 -6.75 2.77
N SER A 59 15.89 -6.31 3.90
CA SER A 59 16.64 -7.16 4.83
C SER A 59 15.83 -8.31 5.45
N LEU A 60 14.50 -8.29 5.34
CA LEU A 60 13.59 -9.32 5.82
C LEU A 60 13.08 -10.24 4.69
N GLN A 61 13.52 -10.06 3.44
CA GLN A 61 13.10 -10.92 2.31
C GLN A 61 13.28 -12.41 2.63
N SER A 62 14.44 -12.81 3.15
CA SER A 62 14.70 -14.22 3.53
C SER A 62 13.74 -14.75 4.61
N SER A 63 13.23 -13.88 5.48
CA SER A 63 12.24 -14.27 6.49
C SER A 63 10.86 -14.46 5.88
N ILE A 64 10.50 -13.64 4.88
CA ILE A 64 9.27 -13.82 4.10
C ILE A 64 9.35 -15.11 3.30
N ASP A 65 10.47 -15.34 2.60
CA ASP A 65 10.69 -16.57 1.82
C ASP A 65 10.59 -17.81 2.72
N ASN A 66 11.21 -17.77 3.91
CA ASN A 66 11.09 -18.86 4.89
C ASN A 66 9.64 -19.15 5.29
N TYR A 67 8.81 -18.12 5.47
CA TYR A 67 7.40 -18.30 5.79
C TYR A 67 6.64 -18.91 4.62
N LEU A 68 6.86 -18.43 3.39
CA LEU A 68 6.19 -18.95 2.20
C LEU A 68 6.52 -20.44 1.97
N GLU A 69 7.72 -20.89 2.35
CA GLU A 69 8.16 -22.28 2.24
C GLU A 69 7.73 -23.17 3.41
N ASN A 70 7.82 -22.67 4.66
CA ASN A 70 7.74 -23.49 5.87
C ASN A 70 6.56 -23.16 6.78
N GLU A 71 5.78 -22.12 6.48
CA GLU A 71 4.63 -21.65 7.29
C GLU A 71 5.03 -21.25 8.73
N VAL A 72 6.29 -20.85 8.93
CA VAL A 72 6.83 -20.46 10.24
C VAL A 72 7.42 -19.07 10.18
N PHE A 73 6.92 -18.18 11.04
CA PHE A 73 7.57 -16.91 11.31
C PHE A 73 8.84 -17.14 12.12
N ASN A 74 9.97 -16.69 11.59
CA ASN A 74 11.23 -16.71 12.33
C ASN A 74 11.30 -15.54 13.31
N GLU A 75 12.32 -15.58 14.17
CA GLU A 75 12.53 -14.58 15.22
C GLU A 75 12.56 -13.14 14.71
N ARG A 76 13.06 -12.89 13.50
CA ARG A 76 13.16 -11.53 12.93
C ARG A 76 11.78 -10.95 12.61
N LEU A 77 10.87 -11.76 12.07
CA LEU A 77 9.48 -11.32 11.83
C LEU A 77 8.70 -11.21 13.15
N GLU A 78 8.91 -12.14 14.08
CA GLU A 78 8.32 -12.08 15.42
C GLU A 78 8.70 -10.80 16.16
N GLN A 79 9.97 -10.39 16.11
CA GLN A 79 10.44 -9.12 16.68
C GLN A 79 9.82 -7.90 15.99
N MET A 80 9.62 -7.95 14.68
CA MET A 80 8.96 -6.88 13.93
C MET A 80 7.50 -6.74 14.36
N PHE A 81 6.77 -7.85 14.48
CA PHE A 81 5.39 -7.87 14.95
C PHE A 81 5.27 -7.30 16.37
N ALA A 82 6.13 -7.75 17.29
CA ALA A 82 6.17 -7.21 18.66
C ALA A 82 6.54 -5.71 18.71
N GLY A 83 7.35 -5.22 17.76
CA GLY A 83 7.62 -3.79 17.59
C GLY A 83 6.38 -3.00 17.21
N ALA A 84 5.66 -3.46 16.20
CA ALA A 84 4.47 -2.78 15.70
C ALA A 84 3.28 -2.86 16.67
N GLU A 85 3.12 -3.96 17.39
CA GLU A 85 2.09 -4.11 18.43
C GLU A 85 2.27 -3.06 19.54
N ARG A 86 3.51 -2.78 19.95
CA ARG A 86 3.82 -1.71 20.91
C ARG A 86 3.45 -0.31 20.41
N GLU A 87 3.31 -0.14 19.10
CA GLU A 87 2.84 1.09 18.46
C GLU A 87 1.32 1.07 18.20
N GLY A 88 0.59 0.04 18.65
CA GLY A 88 -0.85 -0.11 18.47
C GLY A 88 -1.27 -0.51 17.05
N LYS A 89 -0.40 -1.22 16.32
CA LYS A 89 -0.62 -1.72 14.96
C LYS A 89 -0.75 -3.24 14.95
N ASP A 90 -1.77 -3.77 14.29
CA ASP A 90 -1.94 -5.22 14.09
C ASP A 90 -1.43 -5.66 12.70
N ILE A 91 -0.12 -5.56 12.50
CA ILE A 91 0.49 -6.00 11.24
C ILE A 91 0.58 -7.52 11.13
N ARG A 92 0.50 -8.27 12.25
CA ARG A 92 0.57 -9.74 12.22
C ARG A 92 -0.63 -10.30 11.47
N THR A 93 -1.84 -9.85 11.79
CA THR A 93 -3.04 -10.31 11.10
C THR A 93 -3.00 -9.97 9.61
N THR A 94 -2.54 -8.76 9.25
CA THR A 94 -2.35 -8.38 7.85
C THR A 94 -1.35 -9.29 7.13
N PHE A 95 -0.21 -9.59 7.77
CA PHE A 95 0.80 -10.47 7.19
C PHE A 95 0.30 -11.90 7.04
N ASN A 96 -0.40 -12.46 8.03
CA ASN A 96 -1.03 -13.77 7.90
C ASN A 96 -1.94 -13.82 6.67
N LEU A 97 -2.87 -12.86 6.56
CA LEU A 97 -3.82 -12.81 5.44
C LEU A 97 -3.12 -12.75 4.08
N LEU A 98 -2.12 -11.87 3.94
CA LEU A 98 -1.43 -11.66 2.66
C LEU A 98 -0.48 -12.81 2.31
N LEU A 99 0.29 -13.30 3.27
CA LEU A 99 1.31 -14.33 3.03
C LEU A 99 0.69 -15.73 2.90
N ASP A 100 -0.34 -16.07 3.68
CA ASP A 100 -1.09 -17.32 3.47
C ASP A 100 -1.72 -17.33 2.08
N CYS A 101 -2.32 -16.22 1.67
CA CYS A 101 -2.91 -16.10 0.35
C CYS A 101 -1.85 -16.20 -0.76
N ALA A 102 -0.70 -15.56 -0.58
CA ALA A 102 0.42 -15.65 -1.51
C ALA A 102 0.89 -17.09 -1.67
N ARG A 103 1.11 -17.80 -0.56
CA ARG A 103 1.53 -19.19 -0.55
C ARG A 103 0.54 -20.11 -1.25
N VAL A 104 -0.75 -20.03 -0.90
CA VAL A 104 -1.81 -20.86 -1.49
C VAL A 104 -1.92 -20.67 -3.00
N ASN A 105 -1.70 -19.45 -3.50
CA ASN A 105 -1.78 -19.13 -4.92
C ASN A 105 -0.42 -19.17 -5.65
N GLY A 106 0.67 -19.50 -4.97
CA GLY A 106 2.02 -19.50 -5.55
C GLY A 106 2.50 -18.11 -6.01
N LEU A 107 2.09 -17.05 -5.33
CA LEU A 107 2.45 -15.67 -5.65
C LEU A 107 3.86 -15.35 -5.15
N LYS A 108 4.60 -14.56 -5.94
CA LYS A 108 5.84 -13.94 -5.47
C LYS A 108 5.54 -12.86 -4.45
N VAL A 109 6.28 -12.81 -3.35
CA VAL A 109 6.25 -11.67 -2.40
C VAL A 109 7.60 -10.97 -2.40
N VAL A 110 7.58 -9.65 -2.56
CA VAL A 110 8.79 -8.82 -2.63
C VAL A 110 8.73 -7.73 -1.55
N CYS A 111 9.69 -7.74 -0.65
CA CYS A 111 9.97 -6.67 0.29
C CYS A 111 10.55 -5.48 -0.47
N ILE A 112 9.88 -4.32 -0.43
CA ILE A 112 10.30 -3.16 -1.22
C ILE A 112 10.98 -2.06 -0.41
N ASP A 113 10.91 -2.08 0.91
CA ASP A 113 11.40 -0.98 1.73
C ASP A 113 12.93 -0.99 1.91
N SER A 114 13.50 0.16 2.24
CA SER A 114 14.91 0.30 2.61
C SER A 114 15.33 -0.67 3.72
N SER A 115 16.61 -1.04 3.73
CA SER A 115 17.14 -2.07 4.64
C SER A 115 17.17 -1.62 6.11
N LYS A 116 16.92 -2.53 7.06
CA LYS A 116 17.13 -2.28 8.50
C LYS A 116 18.56 -2.54 8.96
N ILE A 117 19.38 -3.15 8.12
CA ILE A 117 20.79 -3.43 8.38
C ILE A 117 21.66 -2.84 7.27
N GLU A 118 22.90 -2.51 7.60
CA GLU A 118 23.87 -2.08 6.60
C GLU A 118 24.22 -3.25 5.67
N THR A 119 24.24 -2.98 4.37
CA THR A 119 24.72 -3.92 3.35
C THR A 119 25.54 -3.17 2.31
N ASN A 120 26.18 -3.91 1.40
CA ASN A 120 26.91 -3.28 0.28
C ASN A 120 26.00 -2.41 -0.61
N GLU A 121 24.71 -2.75 -0.71
CA GLU A 121 23.74 -1.98 -1.48
C GLU A 121 23.14 -0.86 -0.62
N TYR A 122 22.80 -1.13 0.64
CA TYR A 122 22.19 -0.17 1.56
C TYR A 122 23.21 0.24 2.63
N PHE A 123 24.06 1.21 2.28
CA PHE A 123 25.23 1.59 3.08
C PHE A 123 25.16 3.00 3.68
N ARG A 124 24.12 3.79 3.36
CA ARG A 124 23.96 5.15 3.92
C ARG A 124 22.89 5.17 4.99
N GLN A 125 23.26 5.45 6.24
CA GLN A 125 22.27 5.61 7.31
C GLN A 125 21.31 6.76 7.00
N SER A 126 20.00 6.53 7.17
CA SER A 126 18.99 7.56 6.94
C SER A 126 19.05 8.66 8.01
N PRO A 127 18.92 9.94 7.61
CA PRO A 127 18.79 11.04 8.58
C PRO A 127 17.40 11.11 9.24
N PHE A 128 16.40 10.40 8.71
CA PHE A 128 14.99 10.50 9.14
C PHE A 128 14.43 9.21 9.76
N GLY A 129 15.26 8.21 10.03
CA GLY A 129 14.81 6.99 10.70
C GLY A 129 15.87 5.90 10.84
N TYR A 130 15.46 4.80 11.47
CA TYR A 130 16.31 3.64 11.74
C TYR A 130 16.32 2.68 10.56
N TYR A 131 16.97 3.08 9.46
CA TYR A 131 17.19 2.27 8.25
C TYR A 131 18.39 2.78 7.45
N TRP A 132 18.84 1.96 6.51
CA TRP A 132 19.93 2.21 5.59
C TRP A 132 19.38 2.37 4.19
N LEU A 133 19.87 3.38 3.48
CA LEU A 133 19.48 3.77 2.14
C LEU A 133 20.52 3.27 1.13
N ARG A 134 20.04 2.96 -0.08
CA ARG A 134 20.93 2.83 -1.26
C ARG A 134 20.93 4.09 -2.12
N GLY A 135 19.76 4.74 -2.25
CA GLY A 135 19.53 6.00 -2.97
C GLY A 135 19.33 7.17 -2.01
N GLU A 136 18.89 8.31 -2.51
CA GLU A 136 18.73 9.55 -1.74
C GLU A 136 17.55 9.49 -0.76
N SER A 137 16.59 8.60 -1.00
CA SER A 137 15.41 8.49 -0.16
C SER A 137 14.84 7.07 -0.07
N ARG A 138 14.02 6.87 0.97
CA ARG A 138 13.23 5.65 1.17
C ARG A 138 12.25 5.38 0.01
N ASN A 139 11.64 6.43 -0.55
CA ASN A 139 10.71 6.29 -1.68
C ASN A 139 11.42 5.92 -2.98
N GLU A 140 12.64 6.43 -3.20
CA GLU A 140 13.49 6.07 -4.32
C GLU A 140 13.93 4.60 -4.23
N ASP A 141 14.34 4.16 -3.04
CA ASP A 141 14.68 2.76 -2.76
C ASP A 141 13.49 1.85 -3.09
N MET A 142 12.31 2.15 -2.55
CA MET A 142 11.07 1.41 -2.83
C MET A 142 10.73 1.38 -4.31
N PHE A 143 10.83 2.52 -5.00
CA PHE A 143 10.54 2.58 -6.44
C PHE A 143 11.47 1.67 -7.24
N THR A 144 12.75 1.67 -6.88
CA THR A 144 13.76 0.87 -7.57
C THR A 144 13.57 -0.63 -7.26
N ASN A 145 13.11 -1.00 -6.05
CA ASN A 145 12.78 -2.40 -5.69
C ASN A 145 11.49 -2.89 -6.35
N VAL A 146 10.46 -2.05 -6.48
CA VAL A 146 9.29 -2.40 -7.30
C VAL A 146 9.70 -2.58 -8.76
N SER A 147 10.56 -1.69 -9.25
CA SER A 147 10.99 -1.65 -10.65
C SER A 147 11.84 -2.83 -11.10
N SER A 148 12.54 -3.53 -10.20
CA SER A 148 13.34 -4.72 -10.55
C SER A 148 12.49 -5.93 -10.90
N ASP A 149 11.28 -6.00 -10.35
CA ASP A 149 10.41 -7.18 -10.42
C ASP A 149 9.11 -6.93 -11.18
N PHE A 150 8.67 -5.68 -11.27
CA PHE A 150 7.46 -5.32 -12.00
C PHE A 150 7.58 -5.62 -13.50
N VAL A 151 6.60 -6.32 -14.02
CA VAL A 151 6.48 -6.65 -15.45
C VAL A 151 5.14 -6.15 -15.97
N LEU A 152 5.18 -5.28 -16.98
CA LEU A 152 3.98 -4.75 -17.62
C LEU A 152 3.16 -5.89 -18.27
N GLY A 153 1.84 -5.83 -18.18
CA GLY A 153 0.92 -6.89 -18.59
C GLY A 153 0.80 -8.06 -17.60
N LYS A 154 1.53 -8.04 -16.48
CA LYS A 154 1.27 -8.91 -15.32
C LYS A 154 0.56 -8.10 -14.24
N LYS A 155 -0.28 -8.76 -13.46
CA LYS A 155 -1.05 -8.12 -12.38
C LYS A 155 -0.27 -8.18 -11.08
N TRP A 156 -0.02 -7.03 -10.47
CA TRP A 156 0.71 -6.87 -9.22
C TRP A 156 -0.10 -6.06 -8.23
N VAL A 157 0.00 -6.43 -6.95
CA VAL A 157 -0.53 -5.63 -5.86
C VAL A 157 0.62 -5.06 -5.06
N LEU A 158 0.48 -3.83 -4.58
CA LEU A 158 1.43 -3.18 -3.69
C LEU A 158 0.71 -2.75 -2.42
N ILE A 159 1.19 -3.19 -1.27
CA ILE A 159 0.65 -2.81 0.04
C ILE A 159 1.68 -1.95 0.77
N GLY A 160 1.29 -0.75 1.18
CA GLY A 160 2.15 0.16 1.94
C GLY A 160 1.35 1.29 2.58
N GLY A 161 2.03 2.18 3.29
CA GLY A 161 1.45 3.33 3.95
C GLY A 161 1.01 4.39 2.95
N SER A 162 -0.12 5.01 3.21
CA SER A 162 -0.73 6.03 2.34
C SER A 162 0.22 7.17 1.99
N GLN A 163 1.13 7.56 2.91
CA GLN A 163 2.12 8.61 2.66
C GLN A 163 3.18 8.24 1.60
N HIS A 164 3.40 6.95 1.38
CA HIS A 164 4.24 6.44 0.29
C HIS A 164 3.44 6.25 -1.00
N ILE A 165 2.20 5.78 -0.91
CA ILE A 165 1.37 5.43 -2.07
C ILE A 165 0.72 6.64 -2.74
N LYS A 166 0.51 7.75 -2.01
CA LYS A 166 -0.05 8.98 -2.59
C LYS A 166 0.76 9.43 -3.81
N VAL A 167 0.10 9.99 -4.82
CA VAL A 167 0.72 10.55 -6.04
C VAL A 167 1.07 12.02 -5.78
N GLY A 168 2.27 12.28 -5.26
CA GLY A 168 2.70 13.65 -5.01
C GLY A 168 4.08 13.77 -4.38
N VAL A 169 4.21 14.74 -3.48
CA VAL A 169 5.45 15.01 -2.74
C VAL A 169 5.28 14.58 -1.28
N HIS A 170 6.30 13.95 -0.72
CA HIS A 170 6.34 13.54 0.66
C HIS A 170 6.56 14.76 1.56
N HIS A 171 5.67 14.99 2.52
CA HIS A 171 5.58 16.25 3.27
C HIS A 171 6.80 16.53 4.15
N ARG A 172 7.47 15.49 4.67
CA ARG A 172 8.65 15.66 5.54
C ARG A 172 9.95 15.85 4.79
N SER A 173 10.08 15.20 3.64
CA SER A 173 11.36 15.14 2.91
C SER A 173 11.39 16.02 1.66
N GLY A 174 10.23 16.47 1.16
CA GLY A 174 10.14 17.18 -0.13
C GLY A 174 10.41 16.29 -1.34
N ASP A 175 10.63 14.99 -1.15
CA ASP A 175 10.91 14.04 -2.21
C ASP A 175 9.63 13.50 -2.86
N PHE A 176 9.68 13.10 -4.12
CA PHE A 176 8.57 12.42 -4.78
C PHE A 176 8.27 11.09 -4.09
N THR A 177 7.00 10.89 -3.78
CA THR A 177 6.50 9.65 -3.19
C THR A 177 6.65 8.48 -4.15
N LEU A 178 6.59 7.26 -3.62
CA LEU A 178 6.54 6.04 -4.42
C LEU A 178 5.38 6.10 -5.43
N GLY A 179 4.20 6.54 -5.00
CA GLY A 179 3.04 6.71 -5.87
C GLY A 179 3.28 7.63 -7.05
N LYS A 180 3.94 8.78 -6.84
CA LYS A 180 4.28 9.71 -7.93
C LYS A 180 5.22 9.05 -8.94
N ARG A 181 6.28 8.41 -8.45
CA ARG A 181 7.28 7.73 -9.28
C ARG A 181 6.66 6.59 -10.09
N LEU A 182 5.75 5.82 -9.49
CA LEU A 182 5.01 4.76 -10.17
C LEU A 182 4.01 5.31 -11.19
N LYS A 183 3.26 6.37 -10.88
CA LYS A 183 2.35 6.99 -11.85
C LYS A 183 3.11 7.52 -13.07
N ASP A 184 4.26 8.15 -12.87
CA ASP A 184 5.10 8.65 -13.97
C ASP A 184 5.65 7.52 -14.86
N LYS A 185 6.03 6.38 -14.26
CA LYS A 185 6.61 5.25 -14.99
C LYS A 185 5.57 4.34 -15.65
N VAL A 186 4.48 4.04 -14.95
CA VAL A 186 3.50 3.01 -15.32
C VAL A 186 2.25 3.63 -15.96
N GLY A 187 2.01 4.93 -15.72
CA GLY A 187 0.91 5.68 -16.32
C GLY A 187 -0.46 5.15 -15.90
N ASN A 188 -1.34 4.96 -16.88
CA ASN A 188 -2.73 4.51 -16.64
C ASN A 188 -2.82 3.06 -16.16
N ASN A 189 -1.75 2.27 -16.24
CA ASN A 189 -1.71 0.90 -15.71
C ASN A 189 -1.42 0.86 -14.20
N PHE A 190 -1.21 2.03 -13.56
CA PHE A 190 -1.08 2.15 -12.12
C PHE A 190 -2.34 2.81 -11.52
N PHE A 191 -2.92 2.12 -10.55
CA PHE A 191 -4.08 2.56 -9.79
C PHE A 191 -3.79 2.53 -8.29
N SER A 192 -3.92 3.69 -7.65
CA SER A 192 -3.67 3.89 -6.23
C SER A 192 -4.97 4.05 -5.45
N ILE A 193 -5.11 3.29 -4.36
CA ILE A 193 -6.28 3.27 -3.48
C ILE A 193 -5.83 3.67 -2.08
N CYS A 194 -6.48 4.65 -1.47
CA CYS A 194 -6.29 4.95 -0.05
C CYS A 194 -7.31 4.18 0.79
N LEU A 195 -6.84 3.45 1.81
CA LEU A 195 -7.67 2.73 2.76
C LEU A 195 -7.89 3.58 4.01
N VAL A 196 -9.16 3.79 4.37
CA VAL A 196 -9.55 4.68 5.48
C VAL A 196 -10.48 3.94 6.43
N LYS A 197 -10.15 3.95 7.73
CA LYS A 197 -11.06 3.45 8.77
C LYS A 197 -12.07 4.54 9.15
N LYS A 198 -13.35 4.19 9.15
CA LYS A 198 -14.51 5.04 9.43
C LYS A 198 -14.41 5.74 10.78
N GLU A 199 -13.93 5.02 11.79
CA GLU A 199 -13.72 5.52 13.15
C GLU A 199 -12.70 6.66 13.21
N SER A 200 -11.77 6.73 12.26
CA SER A 200 -10.75 7.79 12.18
C SER A 200 -11.27 9.10 11.59
N TYR A 201 -12.45 9.09 10.95
CA TYR A 201 -13.00 10.25 10.23
C TYR A 201 -14.51 10.50 10.44
N GLY A 202 -15.15 9.81 11.39
CA GLY A 202 -16.60 9.85 11.53
C GLY A 202 -17.30 9.03 10.45
N GLN A 203 -18.51 8.56 10.74
CA GLN A 203 -19.21 7.55 9.92
C GLN A 203 -19.32 7.92 8.43
N ILE A 204 -18.67 7.13 7.59
CA ILE A 204 -18.79 7.12 6.13
C ILE A 204 -18.78 5.66 5.59
N ASP A 205 -19.78 5.29 4.77
CA ASP A 205 -19.75 4.15 3.83
C ASP A 205 -19.80 4.76 2.43
N PHE A 206 -18.82 4.58 1.53
CA PHE A 206 -18.97 5.08 0.14
C PHE A 206 -18.17 4.32 -0.92
N TYR A 207 -18.72 4.39 -2.14
CA TYR A 207 -18.21 3.91 -3.41
C TYR A 207 -18.45 4.93 -4.54
N SER A 208 -17.49 5.00 -5.45
CA SER A 208 -17.53 5.61 -6.80
C SER A 208 -17.09 7.08 -7.00
N SER A 209 -16.92 7.39 -8.29
CA SER A 209 -15.94 8.26 -8.94
C SER A 209 -16.48 9.64 -9.35
N ASN A 210 -15.78 10.73 -8.95
CA ASN A 210 -15.94 12.15 -9.34
C ASN A 210 -17.25 12.87 -8.92
N SER A 211 -17.29 14.12 -8.43
CA SER A 211 -16.21 15.13 -8.22
C SER A 211 -16.59 16.37 -7.35
N GLN A 212 -17.79 16.50 -6.75
CA GLN A 212 -18.15 17.72 -5.97
C GLN A 212 -18.35 17.50 -4.45
N GLU A 213 -18.51 16.26 -4.00
CA GLU A 213 -18.81 15.91 -2.60
C GLU A 213 -17.56 15.67 -1.73
N LEU A 214 -16.41 15.42 -2.35
CA LEU A 214 -15.09 15.36 -1.71
C LEU A 214 -14.72 16.69 -0.99
N GLN A 215 -15.34 17.81 -1.41
CA GLN A 215 -15.08 19.15 -0.88
C GLN A 215 -15.75 19.45 0.48
N LYS A 216 -16.74 18.66 0.92
CA LYS A 216 -17.45 18.89 2.21
C LYS A 216 -16.96 18.01 3.36
N ILE A 217 -16.23 16.95 3.06
CA ILE A 217 -15.77 15.94 4.04
C ILE A 217 -14.45 16.36 4.71
N LEU A 218 -13.69 17.23 4.05
CA LEU A 218 -12.41 17.76 4.50
C LEU A 218 -12.50 18.97 5.46
N SER A 219 -13.67 19.37 5.97
CA SER A 219 -13.84 20.66 6.66
C SER A 219 -13.36 20.73 8.13
N GLY A 220 -12.18 20.17 8.41
CA GLY A 220 -11.28 20.66 9.45
C GLY A 220 -11.12 19.71 10.64
N SER A 221 -9.95 19.13 10.88
CA SER A 221 -8.64 19.79 10.90
C SER A 221 -7.52 18.82 10.49
N ASP A 222 -6.81 19.19 9.41
CA ASP A 222 -5.55 18.66 8.85
C ASP A 222 -5.42 17.18 8.43
N ASN A 223 -5.44 16.92 7.11
CA ASN A 223 -4.26 16.52 6.29
C ASN A 223 -4.64 16.04 4.86
N GLN A 224 -4.85 17.04 3.98
CA GLN A 224 -4.77 17.07 2.50
C GLN A 224 -4.87 15.73 1.71
N LEU A 225 -6.07 15.43 1.20
CA LEU A 225 -6.37 14.38 0.21
C LEU A 225 -6.32 14.88 -1.26
N ILE A 226 -6.12 16.18 -1.43
CA ILE A 226 -5.87 16.87 -2.70
C ILE A 226 -4.66 17.79 -2.53
N ASP A 227 -3.89 18.00 -3.59
CA ASP A 227 -2.78 18.96 -3.56
C ASP A 227 -3.26 20.42 -3.58
N GLU A 228 -2.33 21.35 -3.37
CA GLU A 228 -2.62 22.80 -3.38
C GLU A 228 -3.18 23.29 -4.73
N SER A 229 -3.07 22.47 -5.79
CA SER A 229 -3.59 22.73 -7.13
C SER A 229 -4.92 22.02 -7.43
N GLY A 230 -5.48 21.30 -6.44
CA GLY A 230 -6.76 20.58 -6.56
C GLY A 230 -6.68 19.20 -7.22
N ASN A 231 -5.49 18.63 -7.40
CA ASN A 231 -5.34 17.27 -7.93
C ASN A 231 -5.54 16.21 -6.84
N ASN A 232 -6.16 15.08 -7.20
CA ASN A 232 -6.29 13.95 -6.29
C ASN A 232 -4.93 13.29 -6.03
N TYR A 233 -4.66 12.97 -4.76
CA TYR A 233 -3.48 12.20 -4.38
C TYR A 233 -3.63 10.68 -4.60
N PHE A 234 -4.84 10.20 -4.84
CA PHE A 234 -5.14 8.79 -5.10
C PHE A 234 -6.17 8.64 -6.22
N ASP A 235 -6.14 7.52 -6.94
CA ASP A 235 -7.14 7.22 -7.98
C ASP A 235 -8.47 6.75 -7.37
N GLY A 236 -8.45 6.19 -6.15
CA GLY A 236 -9.65 5.77 -5.43
C GLY A 236 -9.50 5.71 -3.91
N TYR A 237 -10.62 5.50 -3.22
CA TYR A 237 -10.72 5.40 -1.76
C TYR A 237 -11.61 4.23 -1.37
N ILE A 238 -11.22 3.50 -0.33
CA ILE A 238 -12.09 2.52 0.35
C ILE A 238 -12.21 2.95 1.81
N VAL A 239 -13.42 3.32 2.21
CA VAL A 239 -13.75 3.63 3.60
C VAL A 239 -14.49 2.45 4.21
N HIS A 240 -14.09 2.02 5.40
CA HIS A 240 -14.62 0.81 6.00
C HIS A 240 -14.71 0.92 7.53
N SER A 241 -15.58 0.12 8.16
CA SER A 241 -15.73 0.08 9.62
C SER A 241 -14.45 -0.30 10.35
#